data_AF-A0A6J5ZXZ2-F1
#
_entry.id   AF-A0A6J5ZXZ2-F1
#
_cell.length_a   1.000
_cell.length_b   1.000
_cell.length_c   1.000
_cell.angle_alpha   90.00
_cell.angle_beta   90.00
_cell.angle_gamma   90.00
#
_symmetry.space_group_name_H-M   'P 1'
#
loop_
_entity.id
_entity.type
_entity.pdbx_description
1 polymer ?
#
loop_
_entity_poly.entity_id
_entity_poly.type
_entity_poly.pdbx_seq_one_letter_code
_entity_poly.pdbx_strand_id
1 'polypeptide(L)'
;MPLGARLPLSAGSAARVLTSVDQAPGGWVESVGEREAGVASVSAPVRDASGRVIAAVSVSGPIERTSRQPGKRYGSFVVHAAKEIESEAGLRGVDA
;
A
#
# COMPACT_ATOMS: atom_id res chain seq x y z
N MET A 1 3.49 13.26 13.18
CA MET A 1 4.68 13.85 12.52
C MET A 1 4.43 15.33 12.30
N PRO A 2 5.43 16.20 12.44
CA PRO A 2 5.22 17.63 12.22
C PRO A 2 4.94 17.92 10.74
N LEU A 3 4.13 18.94 10.49
CA LEU A 3 3.90 19.45 9.13
C LEU A 3 5.24 19.83 8.48
N GLY A 4 5.44 19.43 7.21
CA GLY A 4 6.69 19.70 6.48
C GLY A 4 7.83 18.70 6.72
N ALA A 5 7.61 17.66 7.54
CA ALA A 5 8.58 16.58 7.69
C ALA A 5 8.87 15.90 6.34
N ARG A 6 10.17 15.72 6.03
CA ARG A 6 10.63 14.98 4.85
C ARG A 6 11.17 13.64 5.32
N LEU A 7 10.63 12.57 4.76
CA LEU A 7 11.08 11.20 5.04
C LEU A 7 11.67 10.60 3.75
N PRO A 8 12.60 9.64 3.86
CA PRO A 8 13.05 8.87 2.72
C PRO A 8 11.88 8.21 1.98
N LEU A 9 11.99 8.07 0.66
CA LEU A 9 10.99 7.38 -0.18
C LEU A 9 10.95 5.85 0.07
N SER A 10 11.64 5.36 1.09
CA SER A 10 11.59 4.00 1.60
C SER A 10 10.77 3.86 2.91
N ALA A 11 10.31 4.98 3.49
CA ALA A 11 9.64 4.99 4.78
C ALA A 11 8.12 4.77 4.67
N GLY A 12 7.63 3.69 5.25
CA GLY A 12 6.22 3.34 5.28
C GLY A 12 5.75 2.47 4.10
N SER A 13 4.62 1.81 4.31
CA SER A 13 4.08 0.83 3.36
C SER A 13 3.84 1.38 1.95
N ALA A 14 3.25 2.57 1.83
CA ALA A 14 2.95 3.16 0.52
C ALA A 14 4.22 3.57 -0.24
N ALA A 15 5.20 4.15 0.47
CA ALA A 15 6.48 4.53 -0.12
C ALA A 15 7.22 3.28 -0.64
N ARG A 16 7.19 2.19 0.14
CA ARG A 16 7.70 0.89 -0.31
C ARG A 16 6.94 0.37 -1.50
N VAL A 17 5.61 0.39 -1.55
CA VAL A 17 4.85 -0.02 -2.75
C VAL A 17 5.27 0.76 -3.99
N LEU A 18 5.52 2.07 -3.86
CA LEU A 18 5.88 2.93 -4.99
C LEU A 18 7.35 2.81 -5.44
N THR A 19 8.24 2.36 -4.55
CA THR A 19 9.68 2.24 -4.83
C THR A 19 10.15 0.80 -5.01
N SER A 20 9.39 -0.15 -4.49
CA SER A 20 9.73 -1.56 -4.52
C SER A 20 9.20 -2.17 -5.80
N VAL A 21 10.12 -2.83 -6.51
CA VAL A 21 9.80 -3.88 -7.45
C VAL A 21 9.11 -5.00 -6.64
N ASP A 22 8.04 -5.55 -7.22
CA ASP A 22 7.21 -6.70 -6.78
C ASP A 22 7.79 -7.65 -5.72
N GLN A 23 6.90 -8.35 -4.99
CA GLN A 23 7.12 -9.64 -4.30
C GLN A 23 6.97 -9.68 -2.77
N ALA A 24 6.15 -8.81 -2.16
CA ALA A 24 5.65 -9.14 -0.82
C ALA A 24 4.66 -10.31 -0.90
N PRO A 25 4.87 -11.41 -0.16
CA PRO A 25 3.91 -12.52 -0.10
C PRO A 25 2.53 -11.99 0.30
N GLY A 26 1.51 -12.24 -0.53
CA GLY A 26 0.14 -11.75 -0.30
C GLY A 26 -0.24 -10.45 -1.01
N GLY A 27 0.68 -9.80 -1.75
CA GLY A 27 0.36 -8.67 -2.63
C GLY A 27 0.23 -7.31 -1.92
N TRP A 28 0.64 -7.21 -0.67
CA TRP A 28 0.61 -5.98 0.13
C TRP A 28 1.91 -5.81 0.93
N VAL A 29 2.20 -4.57 1.34
CA VAL A 29 3.33 -4.21 2.22
C VAL A 29 2.78 -3.55 3.47
N GLU A 30 3.33 -3.87 4.64
CA GLU A 30 3.01 -3.19 5.89
C GLU A 30 4.17 -2.40 6.46
N SER A 31 3.85 -1.44 7.33
CA SER A 31 4.81 -0.71 8.16
C SER A 31 4.20 -0.36 9.50
N VAL A 32 5.01 -0.33 10.55
CA VAL A 32 4.59 -0.02 11.92
C VAL A 32 5.58 0.97 12.53
N GLY A 33 5.10 2.15 12.91
CA GLY A 33 5.91 3.19 13.56
C GLY A 33 6.90 3.91 12.64
N GLU A 34 7.03 3.52 11.36
CA GLU A 34 8.10 4.00 10.48
C GLU A 34 7.93 5.46 10.06
N ARG A 35 6.71 5.82 9.64
CA ARG A 35 6.40 7.21 9.27
C ARG A 35 6.05 8.05 10.46
N GLU A 36 5.45 7.45 11.49
CA GLU A 36 5.00 8.13 12.68
C GLU A 36 4.91 7.13 13.83
N ALA A 37 5.53 7.45 14.97
CA ALA A 37 5.41 6.63 16.17
C ALA A 37 3.92 6.48 16.55
N GLY A 38 3.49 5.25 16.82
CA GLY A 38 2.09 4.96 17.14
C GLY A 38 1.18 4.76 15.93
N VAL A 39 1.66 4.91 14.69
CA VAL A 39 0.88 4.68 13.47
C VAL A 39 1.34 3.41 12.76
N ALA A 40 0.40 2.62 12.27
CA ALA A 40 0.68 1.53 11.36
C ALA A 40 -0.12 1.70 10.05
N SER A 41 0.40 1.11 8.99
CA SER A 41 -0.25 1.13 7.68
C SER A 41 0.02 -0.14 6.90
N VAL A 42 -0.89 -0.46 6.00
CA VAL A 42 -0.72 -1.46 4.95
C VAL A 42 -1.10 -0.84 3.61
N SER A 43 -0.40 -1.25 2.55
CA SER A 43 -0.62 -0.75 1.21
C SER A 43 -0.53 -1.86 0.16
N ALA A 44 -1.28 -1.72 -0.92
CA ALA A 44 -1.22 -2.59 -2.10
C ALA A 44 -0.99 -1.76 -3.37
N PRO A 45 -0.27 -2.31 -4.37
CA PRO A 45 -0.03 -1.63 -5.64
C PRO A 45 -1.29 -1.56 -6.51
N VAL A 46 -1.45 -0.45 -7.22
CA VAL A 46 -2.34 -0.32 -8.38
C VAL A 46 -1.46 -0.33 -9.62
N ARG A 47 -1.78 -1.19 -10.58
CA ARG A 47 -0.97 -1.46 -11.77
C ARG A 47 -1.69 -1.10 -13.06
N ASP A 48 -0.91 -0.66 -14.04
CA ASP A 48 -1.38 -0.58 -15.42
C ASP A 48 -1.27 -1.93 -16.15
N ALA A 49 -1.71 -1.97 -17.41
CA ALA A 49 -1.75 -3.17 -18.24
C ALA A 49 -0.35 -3.77 -18.50
N SER A 50 0.71 -2.98 -18.36
CA SER A 50 2.09 -3.46 -18.45
C SER A 50 2.60 -4.09 -17.15
N GLY A 51 1.78 -4.11 -16.11
CA GLY A 51 2.14 -4.58 -14.78
C GLY A 51 2.91 -3.55 -13.95
N ARG A 52 3.14 -2.34 -14.48
CA ARG A 52 3.86 -1.27 -13.78
C ARG A 52 2.98 -0.70 -12.68
N VAL A 53 3.57 -0.51 -11.49
CA VAL A 53 2.90 0.18 -10.37
C VAL A 53 2.78 1.67 -10.71
N ILE A 54 1.55 2.18 -10.69
CA ILE A 54 1.26 3.59 -10.97
C ILE A 54 0.67 4.33 -9.76
N ALA A 55 0.17 3.59 -8.77
CA ALA A 55 -0.34 4.13 -7.52
C ALA A 55 -0.31 3.08 -6.39
N ALA A 56 -0.70 3.49 -5.18
CA ALA A 56 -0.84 2.60 -4.03
C ALA A 56 -2.15 2.88 -3.30
N VAL A 57 -2.93 1.84 -3.01
CA VAL A 57 -4.05 1.92 -2.06
C VAL A 57 -3.51 1.69 -0.67
N SER A 58 -3.94 2.47 0.32
CA SER A 58 -3.45 2.32 1.69
C SER A 58 -4.53 2.54 2.74
N VAL A 59 -4.46 1.71 3.78
CA VAL A 59 -5.14 1.94 5.06
C VAL A 59 -4.07 2.28 6.09
N SER A 60 -4.29 3.33 6.87
CA SER A 60 -3.41 3.75 7.95
C SER A 60 -4.20 4.23 9.17
N GLY A 61 -3.59 4.17 10.34
CA GLY A 61 -4.19 4.66 11.57
C GLY A 61 -3.38 4.29 12.81
N PRO A 62 -3.88 4.66 14.00
CA PRO A 62 -3.22 4.32 15.27
C PRO A 62 -3.10 2.81 15.43
N ILE A 63 -1.92 2.35 15.89
CA ILE A 63 -1.59 0.93 16.10
C ILE A 63 -2.66 0.24 16.94
N GLU A 64 -3.23 0.94 17.93
CA GLU A 64 -4.26 0.45 18.84
C GLU A 64 -5.55 0.07 18.10
N ARG A 65 -5.85 0.73 16.97
CA ARG A 65 -7.02 0.46 16.14
C ARG A 65 -6.70 -0.37 14.91
N THR A 66 -5.48 -0.31 14.38
CA THR A 66 -5.10 -1.04 13.16
C THR A 66 -4.50 -2.41 13.43
N SER A 67 -3.74 -2.58 14.53
CA SER A 67 -2.83 -3.69 14.87
C SER A 67 -1.35 -3.39 14.58
N ARG A 68 -0.47 -4.10 15.30
CA ARG A 68 0.97 -4.25 15.01
C ARG A 68 1.26 -5.17 13.82
N GLN A 69 0.23 -5.82 13.27
CA GLN A 69 0.29 -6.65 12.06
C GLN A 69 -0.87 -6.25 11.14
N PRO A 70 -0.91 -4.99 10.66
CA PRO A 70 -2.05 -4.46 9.90
C PRO A 70 -2.31 -5.24 8.60
N GLY A 71 -1.31 -5.87 8.01
CA GLY A 71 -1.45 -6.71 6.83
C GLY A 71 -2.24 -7.99 7.08
N LYS A 72 -2.13 -8.61 8.27
CA LYS A 72 -3.01 -9.74 8.64
C LYS A 72 -4.48 -9.34 8.71
N ARG A 73 -4.76 -8.09 9.06
CA ARG A 73 -6.13 -7.60 9.26
C ARG A 73 -6.75 -7.01 7.99
N TYR A 74 -5.95 -6.24 7.25
CA TYR A 74 -6.43 -5.41 6.15
C TYR A 74 -5.80 -5.76 4.79
N GLY A 75 -4.78 -6.63 4.76
CA GLY A 75 -4.01 -6.93 3.55
C GLY A 75 -4.86 -7.39 2.37
N SER A 76 -5.76 -8.35 2.60
CA SER A 76 -6.68 -8.82 1.55
C SER A 76 -7.62 -7.72 1.04
N PHE A 77 -8.10 -6.86 1.94
CA PHE A 77 -9.01 -5.76 1.58
C PHE A 77 -8.32 -4.68 0.75
N VAL A 78 -7.09 -4.28 1.10
CA VAL A 78 -6.36 -3.29 0.30
C VAL A 78 -5.95 -3.84 -1.07
N VAL A 79 -5.62 -5.13 -1.16
CA VAL A 79 -5.38 -5.80 -2.44
C VAL A 79 -6.64 -5.84 -3.27
N HIS A 80 -7.79 -6.21 -2.68
CA HIS A 80 -9.07 -6.23 -3.39
C HIS A 80 -9.42 -4.84 -3.94
N ALA A 81 -9.36 -3.81 -3.10
CA ALA A 81 -9.65 -2.43 -3.49
C ALA A 81 -8.71 -1.93 -4.60
N ALA A 82 -7.41 -2.29 -4.55
CA ALA A 82 -6.49 -1.96 -5.63
C ALA A 82 -6.91 -2.61 -6.96
N LYS A 83 -7.29 -3.89 -6.94
CA LYS A 83 -7.76 -4.60 -8.15
C LYS A 83 -9.08 -4.04 -8.68
N GLU A 84 -10.00 -3.61 -7.82
CA GLU A 84 -11.24 -2.93 -8.22
C GLU A 84 -10.93 -1.61 -8.93
N ILE A 85 -10.03 -0.79 -8.37
CA ILE A 85 -9.58 0.45 -9.02
C ILE A 85 -8.96 0.16 -10.38
N GLU A 86 -8.10 -0.86 -10.48
CA GLU A 86 -7.50 -1.25 -11.76
C GLU A 86 -8.55 -1.63 -12.83
N SER A 87 -9.62 -2.31 -12.41
CA SER A 87 -10.73 -2.71 -13.30
C SER A 87 -11.57 -1.51 -13.72
N GLU A 88 -12.06 -0.72 -12.75
CA GLU A 88 -12.99 0.40 -13.00
C GLU A 88 -12.33 1.54 -13.75
N ALA A 89 -11.03 1.79 -13.52
CA ALA A 89 -10.28 2.81 -14.23
C ALA A 89 -9.78 2.35 -15.61
N GLY A 90 -10.11 1.12 -16.05
CA GLY A 90 -9.65 0.56 -17.33
C GLY A 90 -8.13 0.43 -17.41
N LEU A 91 -7.46 0.25 -16.27
CA LEU A 91 -6.01 0.17 -16.19
C LEU A 91 -5.49 -1.23 -16.54
N ARG A 92 -6.36 -2.24 -16.48
CA ARG A 92 -6.09 -3.56 -17.05
C ARG A 92 -6.50 -3.55 -18.51
N GLY A 93 -5.61 -4.03 -19.38
CA GLY A 93 -5.89 -4.13 -20.80
C GLY A 93 -7.21 -4.88 -21.01
N VAL A 94 -8.14 -4.24 -21.73
CA VAL A 94 -9.19 -4.97 -22.43
C VAL A 94 -8.45 -5.66 -23.57
N ASP A 95 -8.05 -6.91 -23.36
CA ASP A 95 -7.75 -7.95 -24.37
C ASP A 95 -6.86 -9.06 -23.77
N ALA A 96 -7.52 -10.16 -23.40
CA ALA A 96 -7.05 -11.54 -23.57
C ALA A 96 -8.27 -12.45 -23.74
#